data_AF-A0A6L5JU06-F1
#
_entry.id   AF-A0A6L5JU06-F1
#
_cell.length_a   1.000
_cell.length_b   1.000
_cell.length_c   1.000
_cell.angle_alpha   90.00
_cell.angle_beta   90.00
_cell.angle_gamma   90.00
#
_symmetry.space_group_name_H-M   'P 1'
#
loop_
_entity.id
_entity.type
_entity.pdbx_description
1 polymer ?
#
loop_
_entity_poly.entity_id
_entity_poly.type
_entity_poly.pdbx_seq_one_letter_code
_entity_poly.pdbx_strand_id
1 'polypeptide(L)'
;MTEKSRLIKKYPNRRLYDTKTSAYITLAEVKAMVLTGEAFGVVDAKTGEDITRSILLQIILEEESGGLPLFSTDVLAQMIRFYGHAMQGMVGKYLETNIKAFTDFQQKLQEQSRGTFGENHPLHQDMWSQFLNFQGPAMQTMMSAYVDQSRKMFQQMQDQLQQQTRSMFTGIQFPGFPPPEPGKKPESES
;
A
#
# COMPACT_ATOMS: atom_id res chain seq x y z
N MET A 1 -37.20 -21.76 13.66
CA MET A 1 -38.08 -20.66 13.20
C MET A 1 -37.23 -19.78 12.33
N THR A 2 -37.35 -19.86 11.01
CA THR A 2 -36.52 -19.11 10.06
C THR A 2 -36.87 -17.64 10.24
N GLU A 3 -35.96 -16.83 10.78
CA GLU A 3 -36.13 -15.39 10.79
C GLU A 3 -36.51 -14.92 9.39
N LYS A 4 -37.50 -14.04 9.30
CA LYS A 4 -37.99 -13.49 8.03
C LYS A 4 -36.84 -12.73 7.35
N SER A 5 -36.04 -13.44 6.55
CA SER A 5 -35.08 -12.83 5.62
C SER A 5 -35.83 -11.81 4.76
N ARG A 6 -35.32 -10.58 4.71
CA ARG A 6 -35.92 -9.48 3.95
C ARG A 6 -36.01 -9.90 2.48
N LEU A 7 -37.21 -9.90 1.91
CA LEU A 7 -37.40 -10.34 0.53
C LEU A 7 -37.37 -9.15 -0.43
N ILE A 8 -36.53 -9.25 -1.44
CA ILE A 8 -36.43 -8.29 -2.54
C ILE A 8 -36.91 -9.00 -3.81
N LYS A 9 -37.77 -8.33 -4.57
CA LYS A 9 -38.29 -8.82 -5.86
C LYS A 9 -37.64 -8.05 -7.00
N LYS A 10 -36.99 -8.74 -7.94
CA LYS A 10 -36.47 -8.12 -9.17
C LYS A 10 -37.51 -8.19 -10.27
N TYR A 11 -37.77 -7.04 -10.87
CA TYR A 11 -38.62 -6.90 -12.05
C TYR A 11 -37.76 -6.69 -13.30
N PRO A 12 -38.25 -7.08 -14.49
CA PRO A 12 -37.48 -7.05 -15.74
C PRO A 12 -36.85 -5.69 -16.08
N ASN A 13 -37.49 -4.58 -15.71
CA ASN A 13 -37.04 -3.22 -16.02
C ASN A 13 -35.89 -2.73 -15.11
N ARG A 14 -35.01 -3.64 -14.67
CA ARG A 14 -33.91 -3.41 -13.72
C ARG A 14 -34.33 -2.90 -12.33
N ARG A 15 -35.63 -2.93 -12.01
CA ARG A 15 -36.18 -2.44 -10.72
C ARG A 15 -36.11 -3.52 -9.66
N LEU A 16 -35.62 -3.17 -8.48
CA LEU A 16 -35.68 -3.99 -7.28
C LEU A 16 -36.78 -3.44 -6.38
N TYR A 17 -37.62 -4.31 -5.85
CA TYR A 17 -38.72 -3.93 -4.96
C TYR A 17 -38.56 -4.63 -3.63
N ASP A 18 -38.58 -3.86 -2.56
CA ASP A 18 -38.42 -4.35 -1.21
C ASP A 18 -39.78 -4.62 -0.57
N THR A 19 -40.04 -5.85 -0.17
CA THR A 19 -41.33 -6.20 0.44
C THR A 19 -41.47 -5.70 1.88
N LYS A 20 -40.37 -5.33 2.56
CA LYS A 20 -40.38 -4.84 3.94
C LYS A 20 -40.72 -3.36 3.98
N THR A 21 -40.11 -2.55 3.13
CA THR A 21 -40.39 -1.10 3.03
C THR A 21 -41.48 -0.76 2.02
N SER A 22 -41.93 -1.74 1.24
CA SER A 22 -42.91 -1.58 0.16
C SER A 22 -42.51 -0.55 -0.90
N ALA A 23 -41.21 -0.40 -1.15
CA ALA A 23 -40.65 0.63 -2.02
C ALA A 23 -39.69 0.04 -3.06
N TYR A 24 -39.52 0.77 -4.17
CA TYR A 24 -38.44 0.49 -5.11
C TYR A 24 -37.10 0.92 -4.51
N ILE A 25 -36.12 0.04 -4.62
CA ILE A 25 -34.75 0.26 -4.14
C ILE A 25 -33.78 0.09 -5.30
N THR A 26 -32.60 0.65 -5.11
CA THR A 26 -31.46 0.59 -6.03
C THR A 26 -30.51 -0.54 -5.66
N LEU A 27 -29.60 -0.89 -6.58
CA LEU A 27 -28.54 -1.85 -6.27
C LEU A 27 -27.60 -1.34 -5.17
N ALA A 28 -27.40 -0.01 -5.08
CA ALA A 28 -26.61 0.62 -4.02
C ALA A 28 -27.23 0.43 -2.63
N GLU A 29 -28.57 0.45 -2.51
CA GLU A 29 -29.26 0.15 -1.27
C GLU A 29 -29.14 -1.32 -0.89
N VAL A 30 -29.19 -2.24 -1.87
CA VAL A 30 -28.91 -3.66 -1.61
C VAL A 30 -27.47 -3.87 -1.15
N LYS A 31 -26.51 -3.17 -1.77
CA LYS A 31 -25.12 -3.15 -1.30
C LYS A 31 -25.03 -2.68 0.15
N ALA A 32 -25.74 -1.62 0.52
CA ALA A 32 -25.77 -1.15 1.91
C ALA A 32 -26.27 -2.26 2.88
N MET A 33 -27.28 -3.03 2.50
CA MET A 33 -27.76 -4.18 3.30
C MET A 33 -26.65 -5.22 3.51
N VAL A 34 -25.89 -5.56 2.46
CA VAL A 34 -24.72 -6.47 2.54
C VAL A 34 -23.69 -5.93 3.53
N LEU A 35 -23.35 -4.63 3.43
CA LEU A 35 -22.36 -3.99 4.29
C LEU A 35 -22.80 -3.94 5.76
N THR A 36 -24.11 -3.81 6.03
CA THR A 36 -24.68 -3.86 7.38
C THR A 36 -24.85 -5.27 7.93
N GLY A 37 -24.64 -6.31 7.11
CA GLY A 37 -24.87 -7.70 7.48
C GLY A 37 -26.35 -8.08 7.64
N GLU A 38 -27.29 -7.33 7.02
CA GLU A 38 -28.71 -7.67 7.06
C GLU A 38 -28.96 -8.91 6.19
N ALA A 39 -29.67 -9.91 6.73
CA ALA A 39 -30.06 -11.09 5.97
C ALA A 39 -31.21 -10.76 4.99
N PHE A 40 -30.96 -10.96 3.70
CA PHE A 40 -31.96 -10.78 2.65
C PHE A 40 -31.89 -11.89 1.60
N GLY A 41 -32.97 -12.03 0.83
CA GLY A 41 -33.03 -12.85 -0.37
C GLY A 41 -33.60 -12.05 -1.54
N VAL A 42 -33.14 -12.33 -2.75
CA VAL A 42 -33.66 -11.72 -3.97
C VAL A 42 -34.28 -12.77 -4.87
N VAL A 43 -35.54 -12.57 -5.24
CA VAL A 43 -36.27 -13.45 -6.15
C VAL A 43 -36.66 -12.71 -7.44
N ASP A 44 -36.67 -13.42 -8.55
CA ASP A 44 -37.26 -12.90 -9.78
C ASP A 44 -38.78 -12.82 -9.62
N ALA A 45 -39.37 -11.65 -9.88
CA ALA A 45 -40.80 -11.43 -9.66
C ALA A 45 -41.69 -12.18 -10.67
N LYS A 46 -41.15 -12.59 -11.82
CA LYS A 46 -41.87 -13.30 -12.88
C LYS A 46 -41.75 -14.82 -12.71
N THR A 47 -40.55 -15.32 -12.42
CA THR A 47 -40.30 -16.77 -12.34
C THR A 47 -40.33 -17.32 -10.91
N GLY A 48 -40.14 -16.46 -9.90
CA GLY A 48 -39.99 -16.87 -8.50
C GLY A 48 -38.63 -17.50 -8.18
N GLU A 49 -37.70 -17.52 -9.11
CA GLU A 49 -36.36 -18.09 -8.93
C GLU A 49 -35.53 -17.26 -7.94
N ASP A 50 -34.75 -17.93 -7.09
CA ASP A 50 -33.76 -17.27 -6.24
C ASP A 50 -32.57 -16.81 -7.09
N ILE A 51 -32.48 -15.49 -7.24
CA ILE A 51 -31.44 -14.82 -8.02
C ILE A 51 -30.47 -14.06 -7.11
N THR A 52 -30.48 -14.31 -5.79
CA THR A 52 -29.64 -13.61 -4.80
C THR A 52 -28.17 -13.60 -5.22
N ARG A 53 -27.65 -14.76 -5.65
CA ARG A 53 -26.27 -14.90 -6.13
C ARG A 53 -25.97 -14.01 -7.34
N SER A 54 -26.90 -13.94 -8.29
CA SER A 54 -26.76 -13.11 -9.49
C SER A 54 -26.67 -11.61 -9.14
N ILE A 55 -27.46 -11.17 -8.16
CA ILE A 55 -27.43 -9.78 -7.68
C ILE A 55 -26.13 -9.46 -6.96
N LEU A 56 -25.63 -10.35 -6.11
CA LEU A 56 -24.34 -10.16 -5.44
C LEU A 56 -23.18 -10.07 -6.44
N LEU A 57 -23.17 -10.91 -7.48
CA LEU A 57 -22.18 -10.82 -8.56
C LEU A 57 -22.29 -9.50 -9.34
N GLN A 58 -23.51 -9.02 -9.60
CA GLN A 58 -23.73 -7.73 -10.23
C GLN A 58 -23.15 -6.58 -9.38
N ILE A 59 -23.36 -6.61 -8.05
CA ILE A 59 -22.78 -5.62 -7.13
C ILE A 59 -21.25 -5.63 -7.22
N ILE A 60 -20.62 -6.80 -7.15
CA ILE A 60 -19.15 -6.92 -7.25
C ILE A 60 -18.65 -6.32 -8.57
N LEU A 61 -19.31 -6.62 -9.69
CA LEU A 61 -18.93 -6.08 -11.00
C LEU A 61 -19.03 -4.54 -11.06
N GLU A 62 -20.09 -3.96 -10.49
CA GLU A 62 -20.27 -2.51 -10.44
C GLU A 62 -19.19 -1.84 -9.57
N GLU A 63 -18.82 -2.43 -8.42
CA GLU A 63 -17.75 -1.89 -7.57
C GLU A 63 -16.37 -1.98 -8.23
N GLU A 64 -16.05 -3.09 -8.90
CA GLU A 64 -14.76 -3.27 -9.60
C GLU A 64 -14.61 -2.34 -10.82
N SER A 65 -15.71 -1.92 -11.44
CA SER A 65 -15.69 -1.02 -12.61
C SER A 65 -15.76 0.47 -12.26
N GLY A 66 -16.35 0.81 -11.10
CA GLY A 66 -16.56 2.19 -10.66
C GLY A 66 -15.64 2.68 -9.54
N GLY A 67 -14.88 1.80 -8.89
CA GLY A 67 -14.06 2.11 -7.71
C GLY A 67 -12.57 1.78 -7.87
N LEU A 68 -11.87 1.64 -6.73
CA LEU A 68 -10.53 1.05 -6.67
C LEU A 68 -10.70 -0.48 -6.78
N PRO A 69 -10.20 -1.13 -7.84
CA PRO A 69 -10.38 -2.56 -8.03
C PRO A 69 -9.68 -3.33 -6.90
N LEU A 70 -10.43 -4.21 -6.25
CA LEU A 70 -9.91 -5.08 -5.19
C LEU A 70 -9.19 -6.29 -5.80
N PHE A 71 -9.66 -6.80 -6.94
CA PHE A 71 -9.14 -8.01 -7.54
C PHE A 71 -8.09 -7.70 -8.62
N SER A 72 -6.92 -8.33 -8.52
CA SER A 72 -5.94 -8.30 -9.61
C SER A 72 -6.39 -9.21 -10.76
N THR A 73 -5.92 -8.91 -11.97
CA THR A 73 -6.16 -9.74 -13.16
C THR A 73 -5.76 -11.21 -12.93
N ASP A 74 -4.65 -11.45 -12.23
CA ASP A 74 -4.19 -12.81 -11.90
C ASP A 74 -5.19 -13.55 -11.01
N VAL A 75 -5.75 -12.87 -10.00
CA VAL A 75 -6.77 -13.46 -9.11
C VAL A 75 -8.02 -13.83 -9.92
N LEU A 76 -8.53 -12.91 -10.75
CA LEU A 76 -9.70 -13.17 -11.59
C LEU A 76 -9.46 -14.35 -12.55
N ALA A 77 -8.30 -14.40 -13.19
CA ALA A 77 -7.93 -15.50 -14.09
C ALA A 77 -7.85 -16.84 -13.34
N GLN A 78 -7.30 -16.87 -12.13
CA GLN A 78 -7.30 -18.08 -11.30
C GLN A 78 -8.70 -18.49 -10.88
N MET A 79 -9.56 -17.55 -10.46
CA MET A 79 -10.95 -17.84 -10.13
C MET A 79 -11.69 -18.49 -11.31
N ILE A 80 -11.48 -18.00 -12.53
CA ILE A 80 -12.06 -18.60 -13.74
C ILE A 80 -11.48 -20.00 -14.01
N ARG A 81 -10.17 -20.18 -13.89
CA ARG A 81 -9.53 -21.51 -14.06
C ARG A 81 -10.04 -22.53 -13.06
N PHE A 82 -10.34 -22.13 -11.82
CA PHE A 82 -10.92 -23.03 -10.83
C PHE A 82 -12.31 -23.56 -11.21
N TYR A 83 -13.08 -22.82 -12.01
CA TYR A 83 -14.33 -23.33 -12.59
C TYR A 83 -14.09 -24.34 -13.74
N GLY A 84 -12.95 -24.26 -14.42
CA GLY A 84 -12.59 -25.16 -15.52
C GLY A 84 -11.87 -26.45 -15.10
N HIS A 85 -11.27 -26.49 -13.91
CA HIS A 85 -10.65 -27.68 -13.35
C HIS A 85 -11.62 -28.40 -12.40
N ALA A 86 -11.71 -29.73 -12.48
CA ALA A 86 -12.68 -30.60 -11.81
C ALA A 86 -12.67 -30.59 -10.26
N MET A 87 -12.04 -29.61 -9.60
CA MET A 87 -12.02 -29.40 -8.15
C MET A 87 -12.95 -28.26 -7.71
N GLN A 88 -14.05 -28.06 -8.45
CA GLN A 88 -15.04 -27.00 -8.25
C GLN A 88 -15.61 -26.95 -6.81
N GLY A 89 -15.71 -28.10 -6.13
CA GLY A 89 -16.17 -28.16 -4.73
C GLY A 89 -15.12 -27.81 -3.67
N MET A 90 -13.83 -28.04 -3.96
CA MET A 90 -12.77 -27.86 -2.98
C MET A 90 -12.33 -26.39 -2.87
N VAL A 91 -12.24 -25.70 -4.02
CA VAL A 91 -11.82 -24.28 -4.06
C VAL A 91 -12.85 -23.38 -3.38
N GLY A 92 -14.14 -23.61 -3.60
CA GLY A 92 -15.21 -22.82 -2.97
C GLY A 92 -15.14 -22.89 -1.44
N LYS A 93 -15.04 -24.10 -0.89
CA LYS A 93 -14.93 -24.31 0.56
C LYS A 93 -13.63 -23.74 1.15
N TYR A 94 -12.52 -23.86 0.42
CA TYR A 94 -11.24 -23.30 0.83
C TYR A 94 -11.29 -21.76 0.88
N LEU A 95 -11.84 -21.12 -0.15
CA LEU A 95 -11.98 -19.66 -0.21
C LEU A 95 -12.91 -19.14 0.89
N GLU A 96 -14.07 -19.78 1.09
CA GLU A 96 -15.00 -19.45 2.17
C GLU A 96 -14.31 -19.51 3.54
N THR A 97 -13.56 -20.59 3.80
CA THR A 97 -12.83 -20.78 5.06
C THR A 97 -11.77 -19.71 5.27
N ASN A 98 -11.00 -19.35 4.24
CA ASN A 98 -9.96 -18.33 4.34
C ASN A 98 -10.53 -16.92 4.48
N ILE A 99 -11.58 -16.58 3.73
CA ILE A 99 -12.26 -15.27 3.85
C ILE A 99 -12.88 -15.11 5.24
N LYS A 100 -13.51 -16.16 5.76
CA LYS A 100 -14.06 -16.15 7.11
C LYS A 100 -12.95 -15.98 8.15
N ALA A 101 -11.88 -16.76 8.06
CA ALA A 101 -10.73 -16.65 8.97
C ALA A 101 -10.09 -15.25 8.94
N PHE A 102 -9.99 -14.63 7.76
CA PHE A 102 -9.47 -13.26 7.63
C PHE A 102 -10.41 -12.23 8.26
N THR A 103 -11.72 -12.35 8.02
CA THR A 103 -12.73 -11.48 8.63
C THR A 103 -12.73 -11.61 10.16
N ASP A 104 -12.69 -12.85 10.67
CA ASP A 104 -12.62 -13.14 12.12
C ASP A 104 -11.33 -12.57 12.73
N PHE A 105 -10.21 -12.67 12.02
CA PHE A 105 -8.93 -12.10 12.44
C PHE A 105 -8.96 -10.57 12.49
N GLN A 106 -9.54 -9.91 11.48
CA GLN A 106 -9.72 -8.46 11.45
C GLN A 106 -10.61 -7.99 12.60
N GLN A 107 -11.74 -8.68 12.84
CA GLN A 107 -12.63 -8.40 13.96
C GLN A 107 -11.89 -8.55 15.30
N LYS A 108 -11.13 -9.64 15.48
CA LYS A 108 -10.36 -9.88 16.70
C LYS A 108 -9.26 -8.83 16.93
N LEU A 109 -8.56 -8.39 15.89
CA LEU A 109 -7.61 -7.27 15.98
C LEU A 109 -8.32 -5.96 16.35
N GLN A 110 -9.50 -5.69 15.78
CA GLN A 110 -10.30 -4.52 16.10
C GLN A 110 -10.84 -4.57 17.55
N GLU A 111 -11.24 -5.73 18.03
CA GLU A 111 -11.68 -5.95 19.41
C GLU A 111 -10.52 -5.87 20.40
N GLN A 112 -9.35 -6.43 20.07
CA GLN A 112 -8.16 -6.37 20.91
C GLN A 112 -7.59 -4.95 20.99
N SER A 113 -7.63 -4.20 19.88
CA SER A 113 -7.29 -2.77 19.90
C SER A 113 -8.29 -1.96 20.72
N ARG A 114 -9.60 -2.23 20.64
CA ARG A 114 -10.62 -1.61 21.51
C ARG A 114 -10.51 -2.00 22.98
N GLY A 115 -10.16 -3.26 23.27
CA GLY A 115 -10.02 -3.79 24.62
C GLY A 115 -8.74 -3.36 25.33
N THR A 116 -7.71 -2.97 24.58
CA THR A 116 -6.44 -2.44 25.12
C THR A 116 -6.39 -0.90 25.05
N PHE A 117 -7.13 -0.28 24.13
CA PHE A 117 -7.21 1.17 23.93
C PHE A 117 -8.68 1.57 23.72
N GLY A 118 -9.36 1.91 24.82
CA GLY A 118 -10.77 2.33 24.83
C GLY A 118 -11.01 3.68 24.15
N GLU A 119 -12.13 3.75 23.42
CA GLU A 119 -12.99 4.89 23.02
C GLU A 119 -12.42 6.30 22.69
N ASN A 120 -11.11 6.55 22.60
CA ASN A 120 -10.58 7.86 22.22
C ASN A 120 -9.31 7.80 21.33
N HIS A 121 -9.53 8.09 20.04
CA HIS A 121 -8.66 8.94 19.19
C HIS A 121 -7.37 8.33 18.56
N PRO A 122 -6.64 9.10 17.72
CA PRO A 122 -6.15 8.77 16.38
C PRO A 122 -4.76 8.09 16.42
N LEU A 123 -4.71 6.84 16.83
CA LEU A 123 -3.45 6.19 17.23
C LEU A 123 -2.42 5.89 16.12
N HIS A 124 -2.65 6.25 14.84
CA HIS A 124 -1.56 6.15 13.85
C HIS A 124 -0.60 7.35 13.91
N GLN A 125 -1.06 8.52 14.35
CA GLN A 125 -0.25 9.74 14.27
C GLN A 125 0.69 9.89 15.48
N ASP A 126 0.25 9.47 16.68
CA ASP A 126 1.05 9.57 17.90
C ASP A 126 1.99 8.39 18.14
N MET A 127 1.73 7.21 17.57
CA MET A 127 2.66 6.08 17.67
C MET A 127 3.88 6.28 16.75
N TRP A 128 3.68 6.86 15.56
CA TRP A 128 4.77 7.28 14.69
C TRP A 128 5.58 8.43 15.30
N SER A 129 4.92 9.41 15.94
CA SER A 129 5.62 10.54 16.58
C SER A 129 6.41 10.10 17.83
N GLN A 130 5.88 9.19 18.65
CA GLN A 130 6.61 8.61 19.79
C GLN A 130 7.77 7.71 19.37
N PHE A 131 7.61 6.91 18.30
CA PHE A 131 8.69 6.09 17.76
C PHE A 131 9.83 6.95 17.20
N LEU A 132 9.51 8.03 16.47
CA LEU A 132 10.49 9.01 16.00
C LEU A 132 11.18 9.77 17.15
N ASN A 133 10.47 10.06 18.24
CA ASN A 133 11.03 10.72 19.42
C ASN A 133 11.95 9.81 20.26
N PHE A 134 11.70 8.49 20.29
CA PHE A 134 12.57 7.54 20.98
C PHE A 134 13.84 7.22 20.18
N GLN A 135 13.80 7.37 18.85
CA GLN A 135 14.95 7.15 17.95
C GLN A 135 15.81 8.41 17.71
N GLY A 136 15.43 9.56 18.27
CA GLY A 136 16.15 10.84 18.11
C GLY A 136 17.52 10.92 18.82
N PRO A 137 17.62 10.66 20.14
CA PRO A 137 18.87 10.93 20.88
C PRO A 137 20.01 9.95 20.54
N ALA A 138 19.69 8.71 20.23
CA ALA A 138 20.67 7.68 19.87
C ALA A 138 21.24 7.91 18.46
N MET A 139 20.39 8.30 17.49
CA MET A 139 20.84 8.59 16.14
C MET A 139 21.59 9.93 16.06
N GLN A 140 21.20 10.94 16.85
CA GLN A 140 21.93 12.20 16.96
C GLN A 140 23.33 12.02 17.55
N THR A 141 23.48 11.15 18.55
CA THR A 141 24.78 10.79 19.12
C THR A 141 25.64 10.04 18.09
N MET A 142 25.08 9.04 17.40
CA MET A 142 25.79 8.29 16.37
C MET A 142 26.19 9.18 15.18
N MET A 143 25.31 10.08 14.73
CA MET A 143 25.57 10.99 13.63
C MET A 143 26.59 12.06 14.00
N SER A 144 26.59 12.57 15.25
CA SER A 144 27.62 13.50 15.72
C SER A 144 29.01 12.85 15.75
N ALA A 145 29.12 11.61 16.26
CA ALA A 145 30.36 10.85 16.26
C ALA A 145 30.85 10.54 14.83
N TYR A 146 29.94 10.26 13.90
CA TYR A 146 30.25 10.02 12.49
C TYR A 146 30.68 11.31 11.75
N VAL A 147 30.02 12.44 12.02
CA VAL A 147 30.37 13.74 11.43
C VAL A 147 31.75 14.22 11.91
N ASP A 148 32.07 14.04 13.19
CA ASP A 148 33.41 14.38 13.70
C ASP A 148 34.51 13.46 13.15
N GLN A 149 34.21 12.16 12.97
CA GLN A 149 35.13 11.22 12.33
C GLN A 149 35.34 11.55 10.84
N SER A 150 34.27 11.87 10.12
CA SER A 150 34.35 12.24 8.69
C SER A 150 35.11 13.56 8.47
N ARG A 151 34.98 14.54 9.36
CA ARG A 151 35.80 15.77 9.33
C ARG A 151 37.30 15.47 9.44
N LYS A 152 37.70 14.61 10.38
CA LYS A 152 39.10 14.22 10.55
C LYS A 152 39.62 13.43 9.35
N MET A 153 38.82 12.52 8.82
CA MET A 153 39.20 11.73 7.64
C MET A 153 39.28 12.60 6.37
N PHE A 154 38.40 13.59 6.23
CA PHE A 154 38.45 14.55 5.13
C PHE A 154 39.67 15.47 5.21
N GLN A 155 40.03 15.94 6.41
CA GLN A 155 41.27 16.70 6.64
C GLN A 155 42.51 15.85 6.31
N GLN A 156 42.55 14.61 6.80
CA GLN A 156 43.67 13.70 6.51
C GLN A 156 43.79 13.37 5.02
N MET A 157 42.67 13.19 4.32
CA MET A 157 42.64 12.99 2.88
C MET A 157 43.08 14.25 2.12
N GLN A 158 42.67 15.44 2.57
CA GLN A 158 43.07 16.71 1.96
C GLN A 158 44.59 16.94 2.11
N ASP A 159 45.15 16.62 3.27
CA ASP A 159 46.59 16.67 3.50
C ASP A 159 47.34 15.64 2.64
N GLN A 160 46.81 14.42 2.52
CA GLN A 160 47.40 13.37 1.69
C GLN A 160 47.35 13.72 0.20
N LEU A 161 46.24 14.32 -0.27
CA LEU A 161 46.05 14.71 -1.66
C LEU A 161 46.90 15.94 -2.00
N GLN A 162 47.09 16.88 -1.07
CA GLN A 162 48.06 17.97 -1.24
C GLN A 162 49.50 17.45 -1.33
N GLN A 163 49.89 16.49 -0.48
CA GLN A 163 51.24 15.90 -0.54
C GLN A 163 51.45 15.08 -1.81
N GLN A 164 50.45 14.32 -2.25
CA GLN A 164 50.50 13.55 -3.49
C GLN A 164 50.51 14.46 -4.72
N THR A 165 49.72 15.55 -4.73
CA THR A 165 49.74 16.55 -5.80
C THR A 165 51.06 17.31 -5.83
N ARG A 166 51.64 17.66 -4.67
CA ARG A 166 52.95 18.32 -4.59
C ARG A 166 54.07 17.43 -5.11
N SER A 167 54.02 16.13 -4.80
CA SER A 167 54.97 15.12 -5.29
C SER A 167 54.83 14.86 -6.80
N MET A 168 53.59 14.91 -7.32
CA MET A 168 53.31 14.84 -8.76
C MET A 168 53.80 16.09 -9.49
N PHE A 169 53.60 17.29 -8.93
CA PHE A 169 54.02 18.55 -9.55
C PHE A 169 55.55 18.72 -9.61
N THR A 170 56.28 18.16 -8.64
CA THR A 170 57.76 18.10 -8.69
C THR A 170 58.30 16.99 -9.59
N GLY A 171 57.47 16.01 -9.96
CA GLY A 171 57.84 14.84 -10.76
C GLY A 171 57.59 14.96 -12.27
N ILE A 172 56.91 16.02 -12.72
CA ILE A 172 56.71 16.28 -14.14
C ILE A 172 57.90 17.11 -14.67
N GLN A 173 59.01 16.43 -14.97
CA GLN A 173 59.93 16.89 -16.01
C GLN A 173 59.34 16.46 -17.36
N PHE A 174 58.79 17.41 -18.12
CA PHE A 174 58.41 17.19 -19.51
C PHE A 174 59.68 17.01 -20.36
N PRO A 175 59.83 15.91 -21.13
CA PRO A 175 60.94 15.78 -22.06
C PRO A 175 60.66 16.70 -23.26
N GLY A 176 61.46 17.76 -23.43
CA GLY A 176 61.48 18.52 -24.68
C GLY A 176 61.43 20.05 -24.60
N PHE A 177 61.44 20.67 -23.40
CA PHE A 177 61.60 22.11 -23.28
C PHE A 177 62.86 22.44 -22.47
N PRO A 178 63.79 23.28 -22.98
CA PRO A 178 64.95 23.68 -22.20
C PRO A 178 64.48 24.57 -21.03
N PRO A 179 65.15 24.50 -19.87
CA PRO A 179 64.84 25.36 -18.74
C PRO A 179 65.18 26.82 -19.08
N PRO A 180 64.39 27.81 -18.61
CA PRO A 180 64.82 29.19 -18.67
C PRO A 180 65.95 29.39 -17.63
N GLU A 181 67.10 29.87 -18.08
CA GLU A 181 68.23 30.22 -17.20
C GLU A 181 67.85 31.35 -16.24
N PRO A 182 68.37 31.34 -15.00
CA PRO A 182 68.11 32.39 -14.03
C PRO A 182 69.10 33.55 -14.22
N GLY A 183 68.58 34.69 -14.67
CA GLY A 183 69.11 36.00 -14.30
C GLY A 183 69.81 36.80 -15.39
N LYS A 184 69.05 37.69 -16.05
CA LYS A 184 69.48 39.08 -16.27
C LYS A 184 68.29 40.03 -16.05
N LYS A 185 68.56 41.08 -15.27
CA LYS A 185 67.68 42.23 -15.00
C LYS A 185 67.53 43.12 -16.26
N PRO A 186 66.57 44.06 -16.28
CA PRO A 186 65.93 44.59 -17.47
C PRO A 186 66.68 45.79 -18.08
N GLU A 187 66.59 45.94 -19.40
CA GLU A 187 66.83 47.19 -20.15
C GLU A 187 65.74 47.22 -21.24
N SER A 188 64.63 47.95 -21.02
CA SER A 188 64.41 49.38 -21.30
C SER A 188 64.29 49.69 -22.81
N GLU A 189 63.06 50.04 -23.20
CA GLU A 189 62.64 51.02 -24.22
C GLU A 189 63.61 51.39 -25.34
N SER A 190 63.17 51.23 -26.59
CA SER A 190 62.67 52.34 -27.46
C SER A 190 62.27 51.81 -28.83
#